data_AF-A0A0J9VQW7-F1
#
_entry.id   AF-A0A0J9VQW7-F1
#
_cell.length_a   1.000
_cell.length_b   1.000
_cell.length_c   1.000
_cell.angle_alpha   90.00
_cell.angle_beta   90.00
_cell.angle_gamma   90.00
#
_symmetry.space_group_name_H-M   'P 1'
#
loop_
_entity.id
_entity.type
_entity.pdbx_description
1 polymer ?
#
loop_
_entity_poly.entity_id
_entity_poly.type
_entity_poly.pdbx_seq_one_letter_code
_entity_poly.pdbx_strand_id
1 'polypeptide(L)'
;MHDNYVKNVNGSEYEQVINSCDEIELFKDPTKEEYRKMCKKLFRNLLLLADRNYKGSNFFKYCDMLYIWIYFEIKKKRLTSSIIEETFKQLVKIITDKLRKKSCSYFSFSEKLEEPEKLIKLRILEHNTSTFQNILNYTSDPNNCPCLKYVYECINIYIDMNNRLCATLEDKNTTNQGTCDILKNFNTSYSTYIQNVNGGTYQLPFLSDTTTATHTLTDTHLTRCSANNQNTVLDSGIADQSSRPKQISISTALSTMVGIPPFLALIYKVNIIYT
;
A
#
# COMPACT_ATOMS: atom_id res chain seq x y z
N MET A 1 9.84 15.85 -4.25
CA MET A 1 9.42 15.82 -5.66
C MET A 1 8.18 14.94 -5.76
N HIS A 2 7.01 15.50 -5.41
CA HIS A 2 5.77 14.77 -5.12
C HIS A 2 4.63 15.13 -6.10
N ASP A 3 4.96 15.69 -7.27
CA ASP A 3 3.98 16.48 -8.02
C ASP A 3 3.41 15.81 -9.27
N ASN A 4 3.89 14.62 -9.67
CA ASN A 4 3.46 14.02 -10.93
C ASN A 4 2.79 12.66 -10.72
N TYR A 5 1.57 12.69 -10.16
CA TYR A 5 0.53 11.74 -10.57
C TYR A 5 -0.44 12.48 -11.51
N VAL A 6 0.09 13.12 -12.57
CA VAL A 6 -0.75 13.90 -13.50
C VAL A 6 -0.24 13.82 -14.93
N LYS A 7 -1.10 13.30 -15.82
CA LYS A 7 -1.53 14.07 -17.00
C LYS A 7 -3.06 14.06 -17.02
N ASN A 8 -3.62 15.24 -16.76
CA ASN A 8 -5.04 15.51 -16.70
C ASN A 8 -5.58 15.54 -18.14
N VAL A 9 -6.58 14.71 -18.46
CA VAL A 9 -7.19 14.69 -19.81
C VAL A 9 -8.29 15.77 -19.91
N ASN A 10 -8.88 16.20 -18.78
CA ASN A 10 -9.96 17.20 -18.72
C ASN A 10 -9.68 18.29 -17.67
N GLY A 11 -8.68 19.13 -17.92
CA GLY A 11 -8.18 20.14 -16.98
C GLY A 11 -9.24 21.11 -16.41
N SER A 12 -10.23 21.53 -17.21
CA SER A 12 -11.15 22.61 -16.85
C SER A 12 -12.30 22.20 -15.93
N GLU A 13 -12.82 20.97 -16.07
CA GLU A 13 -13.97 20.50 -15.28
C GLU A 13 -13.56 20.21 -13.83
N TYR A 14 -12.37 19.65 -13.63
CA TYR A 14 -11.88 19.34 -12.28
C TYR A 14 -11.40 20.55 -11.51
N GLU A 15 -10.92 21.60 -12.19
CA GLU A 15 -10.44 22.78 -11.50
C GLU A 15 -11.56 23.50 -10.74
N GLN A 16 -12.73 23.67 -11.38
CA GLN A 16 -13.91 24.23 -10.72
C GLN A 16 -14.39 23.37 -9.55
N VAL A 17 -14.37 22.05 -9.71
CA VAL A 17 -14.81 21.11 -8.68
C VAL A 17 -13.82 21.08 -7.52
N ILE A 18 -12.51 21.10 -7.77
CA ILE A 18 -11.47 21.13 -6.73
C ILE A 18 -11.53 22.43 -5.92
N ASN A 19 -11.96 23.54 -6.52
CA ASN A 19 -12.14 24.82 -5.82
C ASN A 19 -13.26 24.77 -4.77
N SER A 20 -14.15 23.77 -4.79
CA SER A 20 -15.13 23.58 -3.71
C SER A 20 -14.46 23.34 -2.36
N CYS A 21 -13.21 22.86 -2.33
CA CYS A 21 -12.43 22.78 -1.09
C CYS A 21 -12.14 24.16 -0.48
N ASP A 22 -12.16 25.24 -1.26
CA ASP A 22 -11.96 26.60 -0.74
C ASP A 22 -13.28 27.19 -0.18
N GLU A 23 -14.42 26.62 -0.56
CA GLU A 23 -15.75 27.05 -0.14
C GLU A 23 -16.20 26.40 1.18
N ILE A 24 -15.60 25.26 1.56
CA ILE A 24 -15.86 24.57 2.83
C ILE A 24 -15.59 25.54 3.98
N GLU A 25 -16.61 25.82 4.79
CA GLU A 25 -16.56 26.80 5.88
C GLU A 25 -15.41 26.54 6.85
N LEU A 26 -15.20 25.28 7.21
CA LEU A 26 -14.08 24.84 8.05
C LEU A 26 -12.71 25.29 7.52
N PHE A 27 -12.54 25.42 6.20
CA PHE A 27 -11.26 25.73 5.55
C PHE A 27 -11.06 27.22 5.23
N LYS A 28 -12.02 28.08 5.58
CA LYS A 28 -11.86 29.53 5.49
C LYS A 28 -10.90 30.08 6.55
N ASP A 29 -10.76 29.38 7.68
CA ASP A 29 -9.77 29.69 8.71
C ASP A 29 -8.33 29.48 8.16
N PRO A 30 -7.47 30.50 8.17
CA PRO A 30 -6.07 30.38 7.74
C PRO A 30 -5.28 29.29 8.47
N THR A 31 -5.62 28.99 9.73
CA THR A 31 -4.97 27.92 10.51
C THR A 31 -5.28 26.51 9.98
N LYS A 32 -6.27 26.38 9.08
CA LYS A 32 -6.68 25.12 8.46
C LYS A 32 -6.06 24.91 7.07
N GLU A 33 -5.01 25.65 6.73
CA GLU A 33 -4.35 25.56 5.43
C GLU A 33 -3.92 24.12 5.05
N GLU A 34 -3.39 23.35 6.00
CA GLU A 34 -3.00 21.95 5.74
C GLU A 34 -4.21 21.04 5.46
N TYR A 35 -5.36 21.30 6.09
CA TYR A 35 -6.60 20.57 5.78
C TYR A 35 -7.13 20.93 4.39
N ARG A 36 -7.08 22.21 4.02
CA ARG A 36 -7.43 22.66 2.67
C ARG A 36 -6.54 22.02 1.60
N LYS A 37 -5.21 21.98 1.83
CA LYS A 37 -4.27 21.27 0.96
C LYS A 37 -4.59 19.78 0.88
N MET A 38 -4.93 19.15 2.02
CA MET A 38 -5.32 17.75 2.07
C MET A 38 -6.62 17.50 1.28
N CYS A 39 -7.63 18.36 1.44
CA CYS A 39 -8.89 18.30 0.68
C CYS A 39 -8.62 18.29 -0.82
N LYS A 40 -7.84 19.25 -1.32
CA LYS A 40 -7.54 19.35 -2.77
C LYS A 40 -6.82 18.11 -3.29
N LYS A 41 -5.87 17.54 -2.53
CA LYS A 41 -5.17 16.30 -2.91
C LYS A 41 -6.09 15.08 -2.87
N LEU A 42 -6.88 14.95 -1.81
CA LEU A 42 -7.85 13.87 -1.66
C LEU A 42 -8.88 13.90 -2.79
N PHE A 43 -9.40 15.08 -3.13
CA PHE A 43 -10.39 15.22 -4.18
C PHE A 43 -9.84 14.82 -5.54
N ARG A 44 -8.62 15.26 -5.88
CA ARG A 44 -7.92 14.84 -7.10
C ARG A 44 -7.82 13.31 -7.18
N ASN A 45 -7.40 12.66 -6.09
CA ASN A 45 -7.30 11.20 -6.07
C ASN A 45 -8.67 10.52 -6.27
N LEU A 46 -9.72 11.01 -5.60
CA LEU A 46 -11.07 10.46 -5.75
C LEU A 46 -11.63 10.65 -7.17
N LEU A 47 -11.43 11.82 -7.79
CA LEU A 47 -11.86 12.09 -9.16
C LEU A 47 -11.14 11.18 -10.17
N LEU A 48 -9.84 10.94 -10.00
CA LEU A 48 -9.08 10.02 -10.85
C LEU A 48 -9.62 8.58 -10.75
N LEU A 49 -9.97 8.13 -9.55
CA LEU A 49 -10.58 6.81 -9.37
C LEU A 49 -11.96 6.71 -10.01
N ALA A 50 -12.75 7.78 -9.90
CA ALA A 50 -14.07 7.88 -10.51
C ALA A 50 -14.01 7.84 -12.04
N ASP A 51 -13.00 8.48 -12.65
CA ASP A 51 -12.84 8.55 -14.11
C ASP A 51 -12.38 7.27 -14.76
N ARG A 52 -11.48 6.54 -14.09
CA ARG A 52 -10.92 5.31 -14.64
C ARG A 52 -11.96 4.19 -14.73
N ASN A 53 -13.16 4.37 -14.18
CA ASN A 53 -14.29 3.44 -14.28
C ASN A 53 -13.89 1.98 -13.96
N TYR A 54 -13.01 1.80 -12.97
CA TYR A 54 -12.56 0.48 -12.58
C TYR A 54 -13.73 -0.41 -12.14
N LYS A 55 -13.66 -1.69 -12.52
CA LYS A 55 -14.66 -2.70 -12.18
C LYS A 55 -14.12 -3.70 -11.16
N GLY A 56 -15.03 -4.28 -10.38
CA GLY A 56 -14.75 -5.40 -9.48
C GLY A 56 -13.59 -5.14 -8.50
N SER A 57 -12.71 -6.14 -8.36
CA SER A 57 -11.56 -6.14 -7.44
C SER A 57 -10.60 -4.98 -7.62
N ASN A 58 -10.36 -4.54 -8.87
CA ASN A 58 -9.48 -3.41 -9.15
C ASN A 58 -9.98 -2.11 -8.51
N PHE A 59 -11.28 -1.88 -8.51
CA PHE A 59 -11.85 -0.70 -7.87
C PHE A 59 -11.58 -0.70 -6.36
N PHE A 60 -11.83 -1.82 -5.69
CA PHE A 60 -11.59 -1.96 -4.25
C PHE A 60 -10.10 -1.83 -3.88
N LYS A 61 -9.22 -2.44 -4.68
CA LYS A 61 -7.76 -2.30 -4.53
C LYS A 61 -7.33 -0.83 -4.49
N TYR A 62 -7.79 -0.02 -5.43
CA TYR A 62 -7.36 1.39 -5.48
C TYR A 62 -8.00 2.25 -4.38
N CYS A 63 -9.21 1.92 -3.92
CA CYS A 63 -9.78 2.53 -2.73
C CYS A 63 -8.95 2.21 -1.48
N ASP A 64 -8.53 0.94 -1.28
CA ASP A 64 -7.66 0.57 -0.16
C ASP A 64 -6.31 1.30 -0.21
N MET A 65 -5.71 1.44 -1.40
CA MET A 65 -4.49 2.24 -1.57
C MET A 65 -4.70 3.71 -1.20
N LEU A 66 -5.86 4.28 -1.53
CA LEU A 66 -6.23 5.63 -1.11
C LEU A 66 -6.34 5.74 0.42
N TYR A 67 -6.98 4.78 1.10
CA TYR A 67 -7.10 4.80 2.56
C TYR A 67 -5.74 4.69 3.26
N ILE A 68 -4.83 3.86 2.73
CA ILE A 68 -3.44 3.76 3.22
C ILE A 68 -2.73 5.12 3.07
N TRP A 69 -2.89 5.78 1.92
CA TRP A 69 -2.32 7.11 1.70
C TRP A 69 -2.88 8.15 2.69
N ILE A 70 -4.20 8.15 2.90
CA ILE A 70 -4.87 9.05 3.86
C ILE A 70 -4.29 8.85 5.27
N TYR A 71 -4.15 7.61 5.72
CA TYR A 71 -3.60 7.27 7.03
C TYR A 71 -2.20 7.89 7.24
N PHE A 72 -1.29 7.70 6.29
CA PHE A 72 0.07 8.22 6.41
C PHE A 72 0.12 9.76 6.31
N GLU A 73 -0.72 10.38 5.48
CA GLU A 73 -0.81 11.84 5.42
C GLU A 73 -1.34 12.43 6.73
N ILE A 74 -2.39 11.82 7.32
CA ILE A 74 -2.93 12.19 8.63
C ILE A 74 -1.83 12.12 9.69
N LYS A 75 -1.12 10.99 9.78
CA LYS A 75 -0.06 10.78 10.77
C LYS A 75 1.10 11.76 10.59
N LYS A 76 1.58 11.93 9.36
CA LYS A 76 2.71 12.79 9.01
C LYS A 76 2.45 14.25 9.33
N LYS A 77 1.25 14.74 9.01
CA LYS A 77 0.86 16.15 9.19
C LYS A 77 0.14 16.41 10.50
N ARG A 78 -0.08 15.36 11.33
CA ARG A 78 -0.82 15.42 12.59
C ARG A 78 -2.22 16.02 12.40
N LEU A 79 -2.90 15.60 11.34
CA LEU A 79 -4.27 16.02 11.06
C LEU A 79 -5.25 15.26 11.96
N THR A 80 -6.42 15.84 12.19
CA THR A 80 -7.52 15.21 12.93
C THR A 80 -8.31 14.32 11.97
N SER A 81 -8.37 13.02 12.26
CA SER A 81 -9.05 12.02 11.41
C SER A 81 -10.52 12.33 11.15
N SER A 82 -11.26 12.80 12.16
CA SER A 82 -12.68 13.14 12.02
C SER A 82 -12.94 14.27 11.02
N ILE A 83 -12.05 15.27 10.96
CA ILE A 83 -12.13 16.34 9.95
C ILE A 83 -11.89 15.76 8.54
N ILE A 84 -10.94 14.84 8.40
CA ILE A 84 -10.66 14.20 7.11
C ILE A 84 -11.81 13.30 6.67
N GLU A 85 -12.45 12.59 7.60
CA GLU A 85 -13.67 11.82 7.34
C GLU A 85 -14.81 12.70 6.81
N GLU A 86 -15.10 13.79 7.51
CA GLU A 86 -16.17 14.71 7.11
C GLU A 86 -15.88 15.29 5.72
N THR A 87 -14.64 15.70 5.49
CA THR A 87 -14.16 16.15 4.18
C THR A 87 -14.39 15.09 3.12
N PHE A 88 -13.95 13.84 3.37
CA PHE A 88 -14.12 12.74 2.43
C PHE A 88 -15.59 12.53 2.06
N LYS A 89 -16.49 12.53 3.05
CA LYS A 89 -17.94 12.37 2.83
C LYS A 89 -18.52 13.48 1.94
N GLN A 90 -18.12 14.75 2.17
CA GLN A 90 -18.54 15.87 1.32
C GLN A 90 -18.04 15.71 -0.12
N LEU A 91 -16.78 15.31 -0.30
CA LEU A 91 -16.19 15.09 -1.63
C LEU A 91 -16.90 13.95 -2.38
N VAL A 92 -17.17 12.83 -1.70
CA VAL A 92 -17.94 11.71 -2.27
C VAL A 92 -19.30 12.17 -2.76
N LYS A 93 -20.02 12.98 -1.96
CA LYS A 93 -21.32 13.53 -2.35
C LYS A 93 -21.25 14.34 -3.65
N ILE A 94 -20.20 15.14 -3.82
CA ILE A 94 -19.99 15.89 -5.08
C ILE A 94 -19.80 14.91 -6.26
N ILE A 95 -18.98 13.87 -6.08
CA ILE A 95 -18.72 12.88 -7.13
C ILE A 95 -19.99 12.09 -7.50
N THR A 96 -20.76 11.65 -6.51
CA THR A 96 -21.94 10.81 -6.74
C THR A 96 -23.14 11.62 -7.23
N ASP A 97 -23.38 12.80 -6.65
CA ASP A 97 -24.64 13.52 -6.86
C ASP A 97 -24.51 14.51 -8.02
N LYS A 98 -23.38 15.23 -8.10
CA LYS A 98 -23.14 16.24 -9.14
C LYS A 98 -22.54 15.61 -10.40
N LEU A 99 -21.50 14.79 -10.24
CA LEU A 99 -20.81 14.19 -11.39
C LEU A 99 -21.41 12.85 -11.84
N ARG A 100 -22.31 12.26 -11.03
CA ARG A 100 -22.94 10.96 -11.32
C ARG A 100 -21.93 9.82 -11.54
N LYS A 101 -20.79 9.87 -10.84
CA LYS A 101 -19.74 8.85 -10.93
C LYS A 101 -19.69 7.96 -9.70
N LYS A 102 -19.14 6.75 -9.87
CA LYS A 102 -18.87 5.84 -8.76
C LYS A 102 -17.72 6.39 -7.91
N SER A 103 -17.83 6.27 -6.59
CA SER A 103 -16.79 6.69 -5.64
C SER A 103 -16.51 5.62 -4.60
N CYS A 104 -15.31 5.67 -4.01
CA CYS A 104 -14.95 4.87 -2.85
C CYS A 104 -15.87 5.21 -1.66
N SER A 105 -16.24 4.21 -0.86
CA SER A 105 -16.78 4.46 0.49
C SER A 105 -15.69 5.06 1.38
N TYR A 106 -16.05 5.62 2.53
CA TYR A 106 -15.03 6.00 3.50
C TYR A 106 -14.60 4.78 4.33
N PHE A 107 -13.29 4.64 4.53
CA PHE A 107 -12.69 3.69 5.46
C PHE A 107 -11.44 4.34 6.07
N SER A 108 -11.19 4.09 7.35
CA SER A 108 -10.07 4.68 8.09
C SER A 108 -9.26 3.59 8.78
N PHE A 109 -7.95 3.61 8.55
CA PHE A 109 -7.02 2.82 9.37
C PHE A 109 -6.75 3.44 10.75
N SER A 110 -7.32 4.62 11.02
CA SER A 110 -7.01 5.42 12.21
C SER A 110 -7.96 5.15 13.37
N GLU A 111 -9.04 4.40 13.14
CA GLU A 111 -10.14 4.24 14.09
C GLU A 111 -10.52 2.77 14.22
N LYS A 112 -10.62 2.28 15.46
CA LYS A 112 -11.18 0.95 15.80
C LYS A 112 -10.46 -0.22 15.13
N LEU A 113 -9.18 -0.06 14.81
CA LEU A 113 -8.30 -1.12 14.33
C LEU A 113 -7.10 -1.25 15.26
N GLU A 114 -6.77 -2.49 15.59
CA GLU A 114 -5.60 -2.82 16.40
C GLU A 114 -4.37 -2.83 15.50
N GLU A 115 -3.32 -2.11 15.91
CA GLU A 115 -2.02 -2.08 15.24
C GLU A 115 -2.13 -1.81 13.71
N PRO A 116 -2.73 -0.68 13.28
CA PRO A 116 -3.10 -0.46 11.88
C PRO A 116 -1.95 -0.54 10.87
N GLU A 117 -0.72 -0.21 11.27
CA GLU A 117 0.44 -0.35 10.38
C GLU A 117 0.76 -1.81 10.03
N LYS A 118 0.53 -2.74 10.96
CA LYS A 118 0.63 -4.18 10.70
C LYS A 118 -0.43 -4.60 9.69
N LEU A 119 -1.68 -4.15 9.87
CA LEU A 119 -2.78 -4.42 8.93
C LEU A 119 -2.54 -3.83 7.54
N ILE A 120 -1.94 -2.63 7.46
CA ILE A 120 -1.55 -1.99 6.20
C ILE A 120 -0.53 -2.86 5.46
N LYS A 121 0.44 -3.48 6.15
CA LYS A 121 1.39 -4.40 5.52
C LYS A 121 0.68 -5.61 4.89
N LEU A 122 -0.27 -6.20 5.62
CA LEU A 122 -1.07 -7.32 5.11
C LEU A 122 -1.87 -6.92 3.85
N ARG A 123 -2.58 -5.79 3.91
CA ARG A 123 -3.33 -5.20 2.78
C ARG A 123 -2.47 -4.96 1.54
N ILE A 124 -1.22 -4.57 1.74
CA ILE A 124 -0.28 -4.31 0.66
C ILE A 124 0.07 -5.61 -0.08
N LEU A 125 0.36 -6.68 0.65
CA LEU A 125 0.58 -7.99 0.02
C LEU A 125 -0.70 -8.50 -0.65
N GLU A 126 -1.85 -8.42 0.05
CA GLU A 126 -3.17 -8.83 -0.42
C GLU A 126 -3.49 -8.26 -1.82
N HIS A 127 -3.24 -6.96 -2.02
CA HIS A 127 -3.58 -6.26 -3.26
C HIS A 127 -2.51 -6.35 -4.36
N ASN A 128 -1.32 -6.87 -4.05
CA ASN A 128 -0.20 -6.90 -4.99
C ASN A 128 0.38 -8.30 -5.20
N THR A 129 -0.39 -9.36 -4.89
CA THR A 129 0.02 -10.77 -4.99
C THR A 129 0.70 -11.10 -6.32
N SER A 130 0.20 -10.60 -7.46
CA SER A 130 0.83 -10.81 -8.78
C SER A 130 2.24 -10.18 -8.89
N THR A 131 2.43 -8.96 -8.39
CA THR A 131 3.73 -8.29 -8.35
C THR A 131 4.71 -9.06 -7.46
N PHE A 132 4.25 -9.48 -6.28
CA PHE A 132 5.05 -10.29 -5.36
C PHE A 132 5.45 -11.62 -6.01
N GLN A 133 4.49 -12.33 -6.61
CA GLN A 133 4.74 -13.59 -7.32
C GLN A 133 5.76 -13.43 -8.44
N ASN A 134 5.62 -12.38 -9.27
CA ASN A 134 6.55 -12.11 -10.36
C ASN A 134 7.98 -11.89 -9.83
N ILE A 135 8.14 -11.02 -8.83
CA ILE A 135 9.44 -10.76 -8.21
C ILE A 135 10.04 -12.05 -7.65
N LEU A 136 9.24 -12.90 -7.00
CA LEU A 136 9.71 -14.15 -6.40
C LEU A 136 10.07 -15.23 -7.43
N ASN A 137 9.41 -15.26 -8.59
CA ASN A 137 9.71 -16.19 -9.68
C ASN A 137 11.07 -15.92 -10.32
N TYR A 138 11.50 -14.66 -10.38
CA TYR A 138 12.79 -14.26 -10.94
C TYR A 138 13.83 -14.09 -9.82
N THR A 139 14.58 -15.15 -9.52
CA THR A 139 15.57 -15.13 -8.44
C THR A 139 16.62 -14.05 -8.61
N SER A 140 16.99 -13.69 -9.84
CA SER A 140 17.95 -12.62 -10.12
C SER A 140 17.41 -11.21 -9.91
N ASP A 141 16.11 -11.01 -9.65
CA ASP A 141 15.56 -9.69 -9.37
C ASP A 141 16.20 -9.14 -8.08
N PRO A 142 16.74 -7.91 -8.08
CA PRO A 142 17.37 -7.32 -6.90
C PRO A 142 16.40 -7.17 -5.71
N ASN A 143 15.09 -7.14 -5.98
CA ASN A 143 14.04 -7.10 -4.97
C ASN A 143 13.56 -8.48 -4.54
N ASN A 144 14.06 -9.57 -5.12
CA ASN A 144 13.61 -10.93 -4.83
C ASN A 144 13.68 -11.26 -3.33
N CYS A 145 14.83 -11.01 -2.69
CA CYS A 145 15.00 -11.30 -1.27
C CYS A 145 14.35 -10.29 -0.32
N PRO A 146 14.40 -8.98 -0.57
CA PRO A 146 13.55 -8.03 0.16
C PRO A 146 12.06 -8.39 0.10
N CYS A 147 11.57 -8.81 -1.07
CA CYS A 147 10.20 -9.28 -1.29
C CYS A 147 9.91 -10.53 -0.45
N LEU A 148 10.79 -11.54 -0.49
CA LEU A 148 10.63 -12.76 0.31
C LEU A 148 10.56 -12.46 1.80
N LYS A 149 11.47 -11.61 2.32
CA LYS A 149 11.47 -11.19 3.74
C LYS A 149 10.17 -10.51 4.12
N TYR A 150 9.63 -9.66 3.25
CA TYR A 150 8.35 -8.99 3.47
C TYR A 150 7.18 -9.98 3.56
N VAL A 151 7.18 -11.03 2.74
CA VAL A 151 6.15 -12.07 2.80
C VAL A 151 6.20 -12.80 4.14
N TYR A 152 7.39 -13.20 4.60
CA TYR A 152 7.58 -13.80 5.95
C TYR A 152 7.14 -12.88 7.08
N GLU A 153 7.43 -11.58 6.97
CA GLU A 153 6.93 -10.58 7.93
C GLU A 153 5.40 -10.54 7.96
N CYS A 154 4.74 -10.56 6.80
CA CYS A 154 3.28 -10.58 6.71
C CYS A 154 2.68 -11.87 7.30
N ILE A 155 3.29 -13.04 7.05
CA ILE A 155 2.87 -14.31 7.65
C ILE A 155 2.90 -14.22 9.17
N ASN A 156 4.02 -13.75 9.74
CA ASN A 156 4.18 -13.66 11.19
C ASN A 156 3.22 -12.63 11.82
N ILE A 157 3.02 -11.48 11.16
CA ILE A 157 2.02 -10.48 11.57
C ILE A 157 0.63 -11.12 11.63
N TYR A 158 0.23 -11.84 10.58
CA TYR A 158 -1.07 -12.49 10.54
C TYR A 158 -1.24 -13.48 11.69
N ILE A 159 -0.27 -14.39 11.89
CA ILE A 159 -0.35 -15.42 12.93
C ILE A 159 -0.46 -14.80 14.32
N ASP A 160 0.42 -13.84 14.64
CA ASP A 160 0.40 -13.11 15.91
C ASP A 160 -0.97 -12.46 16.16
N MET A 161 -1.41 -11.60 15.24
CA MET A 161 -2.64 -10.84 15.41
C MET A 161 -3.89 -11.73 15.42
N ASN A 162 -3.95 -12.75 14.55
CA ASN A 162 -5.10 -13.65 14.49
C ASN A 162 -5.25 -14.46 15.79
N ASN A 163 -4.14 -14.93 16.37
CA ASN A 163 -4.17 -15.68 17.62
C ASN A 163 -4.54 -14.79 18.82
N ARG A 164 -4.06 -13.54 18.85
CA ARG A 164 -4.31 -12.61 19.96
C ARG A 164 -5.70 -11.98 19.91
N LEU A 165 -6.23 -11.72 18.72
CA LEU A 165 -7.38 -10.84 18.53
C LEU A 165 -8.60 -11.51 17.88
N CYS A 166 -8.44 -12.70 17.28
CA CYS A 166 -9.48 -13.31 16.44
C CYS A 166 -9.60 -14.84 16.64
N ALA A 167 -9.09 -15.36 17.77
CA ALA A 167 -9.08 -16.81 18.03
C ALA A 167 -10.49 -17.36 18.29
N THR A 168 -11.34 -16.61 19.00
CA THR A 168 -12.69 -17.06 19.36
C THR A 168 -13.78 -16.37 18.54
N LEU A 169 -14.99 -16.92 18.57
CA LEU A 169 -16.19 -16.29 17.98
C LEU A 169 -16.57 -15.00 18.71
N GLU A 170 -16.32 -14.93 20.01
CA GLU A 170 -16.57 -13.74 20.82
C GLU A 170 -15.63 -12.61 20.40
N ASP A 171 -14.33 -12.89 20.26
CA ASP A 171 -13.33 -11.90 19.81
C ASP A 171 -13.72 -11.25 18.47
N LYS A 172 -14.25 -12.06 17.55
CA LYS A 172 -14.71 -11.62 16.21
C LYS A 172 -15.93 -10.70 16.26
N ASN A 173 -16.73 -10.78 17.32
CA ASN A 173 -17.95 -9.98 17.51
C ASN A 173 -17.74 -8.79 18.47
N THR A 174 -16.50 -8.50 18.86
CA THR A 174 -16.15 -7.39 19.76
C THR A 174 -15.62 -6.15 19.00
N THR A 175 -14.99 -5.21 19.71
CA THR A 175 -14.27 -4.06 19.17
C THR A 175 -13.22 -4.41 18.12
N ASN A 176 -12.76 -5.67 18.06
CA ASN A 176 -11.75 -6.15 17.11
C ASN A 176 -12.32 -6.56 15.74
N GLN A 177 -13.63 -6.46 15.52
CA GLN A 177 -14.27 -6.93 14.29
C GLN A 177 -13.58 -6.42 13.01
N GLY A 178 -13.28 -5.12 12.93
CA GLY A 178 -12.60 -4.55 11.77
C GLY A 178 -11.20 -5.11 11.52
N THR A 179 -10.45 -5.37 12.60
CA THR A 179 -9.15 -6.05 12.53
C THR A 179 -9.32 -7.48 12.02
N CYS A 180 -10.27 -8.23 12.56
CA CYS A 180 -10.53 -9.61 12.16
C CYS A 180 -11.03 -9.74 10.73
N ASP A 181 -11.80 -8.78 10.23
CA ASP A 181 -12.24 -8.74 8.83
C ASP A 181 -11.05 -8.58 7.87
N ILE A 182 -10.08 -7.70 8.19
CA ILE A 182 -8.85 -7.56 7.40
C ILE A 182 -8.02 -8.85 7.44
N LEU A 183 -7.84 -9.45 8.62
CA LEU A 183 -7.10 -10.70 8.78
C LEU A 183 -7.75 -11.84 8.00
N LYS A 184 -9.08 -11.93 8.01
CA LYS A 184 -9.84 -12.92 7.23
C LYS A 184 -9.61 -12.75 5.73
N ASN A 185 -9.71 -11.53 5.21
CA ASN A 185 -9.46 -11.24 3.80
C ASN A 185 -8.03 -11.58 3.39
N PHE A 186 -7.06 -11.20 4.25
CA PHE A 186 -5.66 -11.57 4.04
C PHE A 186 -5.48 -13.09 3.97
N ASN A 187 -6.07 -13.85 4.89
CA ASN A 187 -5.97 -15.31 4.88
C ASN A 187 -6.49 -15.92 3.58
N THR A 188 -7.65 -15.47 3.09
CA THR A 188 -8.21 -15.93 1.81
C THR A 188 -7.29 -15.59 0.64
N SER A 189 -6.81 -14.35 0.56
CA SER A 189 -5.92 -13.91 -0.52
C SER A 189 -4.58 -14.65 -0.49
N TYR A 190 -3.95 -14.75 0.68
CA TYR A 190 -2.68 -15.45 0.87
C TYR A 190 -2.79 -16.95 0.58
N SER A 191 -3.89 -17.60 1.00
CA SER A 191 -4.13 -19.02 0.70
C SER A 191 -4.23 -19.30 -0.80
N THR A 192 -4.72 -18.34 -1.58
CA THR A 192 -4.71 -18.43 -3.05
C THR A 192 -3.33 -18.15 -3.61
N TYR A 193 -2.65 -17.12 -3.10
CA TYR A 193 -1.31 -16.72 -3.52
C TYR A 193 -0.27 -17.84 -3.31
N ILE A 194 -0.29 -18.51 -2.15
CA ILE A 194 0.69 -19.53 -1.81
C ILE A 194 0.63 -20.75 -2.74
N GLN A 195 -0.57 -21.13 -3.20
CA GLN A 195 -0.73 -22.23 -4.16
C GLN A 195 0.02 -21.95 -5.46
N ASN A 196 0.07 -20.69 -5.89
CA ASN A 196 0.78 -20.28 -7.09
C ASN A 196 2.30 -20.17 -6.87
N VAL A 197 2.75 -19.74 -5.68
CA VAL A 197 4.17 -19.53 -5.39
C VAL A 197 4.89 -20.83 -5.02
N ASN A 198 4.24 -21.72 -4.26
CA ASN A 198 4.81 -23.01 -3.86
C ASN A 198 4.95 -23.99 -5.03
N GLY A 199 4.35 -23.69 -6.20
CA GLY A 199 4.67 -24.38 -7.46
C GLY A 199 5.98 -23.93 -8.11
N GLY A 200 6.64 -22.90 -7.56
CA GLY A 200 7.84 -22.25 -8.12
C GLY A 200 9.08 -22.39 -7.22
N THR A 201 9.86 -21.31 -7.14
CA THR A 201 11.21 -21.32 -6.55
C THR A 201 11.25 -21.38 -5.01
N TYR A 202 10.17 -20.93 -4.36
CA TYR A 202 10.10 -20.78 -2.91
C TYR A 202 8.95 -21.61 -2.35
N GLN A 203 9.24 -22.35 -1.28
CA GLN A 203 8.22 -23.06 -0.50
C GLN A 203 7.89 -22.20 0.72
N LEU A 204 6.84 -21.40 0.61
CA LEU A 204 6.36 -20.56 1.71
C LEU A 204 5.52 -21.40 2.69
N PRO A 205 5.47 -20.99 3.97
CA PRO A 205 4.62 -21.64 4.96
C PRO A 205 3.15 -21.28 4.77
N PHE A 206 2.26 -22.24 5.07
CA PHE A 206 0.82 -22.00 5.15
C PHE A 206 0.48 -21.25 6.44
N LEU A 207 -0.56 -20.40 6.40
CA LEU A 207 -0.99 -19.66 7.60
C LEU A 207 -1.59 -20.57 8.69
N SER A 208 -2.06 -21.76 8.32
CA SER A 208 -2.56 -22.78 9.25
C SER A 208 -1.44 -23.60 9.89
N ASP A 209 -0.18 -23.41 9.50
CA ASP A 209 0.94 -24.12 10.07
C ASP A 209 1.31 -23.54 11.44
N THR A 210 0.88 -24.25 12.48
CA THR A 210 1.12 -23.91 13.88
C THR A 210 2.31 -24.68 14.49
N THR A 211 3.12 -25.36 13.68
CA THR A 211 4.27 -26.12 14.19
C THR A 211 5.35 -25.23 14.80
N THR A 212 5.40 -23.96 14.40
CA THR A 212 6.33 -22.96 14.93
C THR A 212 5.59 -21.68 15.30
N ALA A 213 6.04 -21.03 16.38
CA ALA A 213 5.47 -19.77 16.84
C ALA A 213 5.86 -18.57 15.95
N THR A 214 6.93 -18.70 15.15
CA THR A 214 7.41 -17.68 14.22
C THR A 214 8.10 -18.35 13.05
N HIS A 215 7.73 -17.96 11.84
CA HIS A 215 8.31 -18.46 10.60
C HIS A 215 9.51 -17.61 10.20
N THR A 216 10.64 -18.26 9.93
CA THR A 216 11.85 -17.62 9.43
C THR A 216 12.18 -18.15 8.03
N LEU A 217 13.04 -17.40 7.30
CA LEU A 217 13.58 -17.91 6.04
C LEU A 217 14.33 -19.21 6.33
N THR A 218 14.08 -20.24 5.51
CA THR A 218 14.82 -21.50 5.56
C THR A 218 16.27 -21.29 5.15
N ASP A 219 17.16 -22.21 5.53
CA ASP A 219 18.57 -22.16 5.10
C ASP A 219 18.72 -22.11 3.58
N THR A 220 17.84 -22.80 2.85
CA THR A 220 17.77 -22.76 1.38
C THR A 220 17.40 -21.37 0.88
N HIS A 221 16.44 -20.70 1.51
CA HIS A 221 16.05 -19.33 1.17
C HIS A 221 17.19 -18.34 1.46
N LEU A 222 17.85 -18.48 2.61
CA LEU A 222 18.99 -17.65 3.02
C LEU A 222 20.18 -17.79 2.06
N THR A 223 20.52 -19.03 1.70
CA THR A 223 21.61 -19.32 0.75
C THR A 223 21.35 -18.65 -0.59
N ARG A 224 20.13 -18.75 -1.11
CA ARG A 224 19.72 -18.09 -2.36
C ARG A 224 19.81 -16.57 -2.27
N CYS A 225 19.40 -16.00 -1.14
CA CYS A 225 19.54 -14.57 -0.91
C CYS A 225 20.98 -14.08 -0.84
N SER A 226 21.87 -14.88 -0.27
CA SER A 226 23.30 -14.55 -0.22
C SER A 226 23.95 -14.60 -1.61
N ALA A 227 23.57 -15.56 -2.46
CA ALA A 227 24.10 -15.65 -3.83
C ALA A 227 23.73 -14.43 -4.70
N ASN A 228 22.52 -13.88 -4.54
CA ASN A 228 22.09 -12.68 -5.27
C ASN A 228 22.90 -11.43 -4.90
N ASN A 229 23.32 -11.31 -3.64
CA ASN A 229 24.16 -10.20 -3.19
C ASN A 229 25.59 -10.29 -3.76
N GLN A 230 26.06 -11.50 -4.10
CA GLN A 230 27.38 -11.70 -4.71
C GLN A 230 27.36 -11.42 -6.21
N ASN A 231 26.28 -11.77 -6.92
CA ASN A 231 26.12 -11.46 -8.35
C ASN A 231 26.02 -9.95 -8.62
N THR A 232 25.51 -9.16 -7.67
CA THR A 232 25.52 -7.68 -7.77
C THR A 232 26.90 -7.07 -7.53
N VAL A 233 27.82 -7.80 -6.89
CA VAL A 233 29.20 -7.35 -6.64
C VAL A 233 30.14 -7.78 -7.78
N LEU A 234 29.93 -8.96 -8.37
CA LEU A 234 30.77 -9.50 -9.43
C LEU A 234 30.56 -8.83 -10.80
N ASP A 235 29.41 -8.21 -11.04
CA ASP A 235 29.15 -7.44 -12.29
C ASP A 235 29.78 -6.03 -12.26
N SER A 236 30.49 -5.66 -11.18
CA SER A 236 31.19 -4.37 -11.06
C SER A 236 32.67 -4.43 -11.50
N GLY A 237 33.11 -5.54 -12.08
CA GLY A 237 34.53 -5.90 -12.15
C GLY A 237 35.12 -6.21 -13.52
N ILE A 238 34.72 -5.57 -14.63
CA ILE A 238 35.59 -5.39 -15.81
C ILE A 238 35.29 -4.03 -16.45
N ALA A 239 36.23 -3.09 -16.35
CA ALA A 239 36.24 -1.88 -17.16
C ALA A 239 37.24 -2.07 -18.31
N ASP A 240 36.80 -1.93 -19.57
CA ASP A 240 37.31 -0.81 -20.37
C ASP A 240 36.44 -0.44 -21.58
N GLN A 241 36.33 0.88 -21.75
CA GLN A 241 35.91 1.71 -22.88
C GLN A 241 34.48 1.69 -23.45
N SER A 242 33.91 2.91 -23.41
CA SER A 242 32.87 3.49 -24.27
C SER A 242 31.41 3.34 -23.84
N SER A 243 30.75 4.50 -23.74
CA SER A 243 29.35 4.77 -23.38
C SER A 243 28.96 4.50 -21.91
N ARG A 244 29.06 5.54 -21.07
CA ARG A 244 28.55 5.57 -19.69
C ARG A 244 27.07 5.13 -19.65
N PRO A 245 26.70 4.04 -18.94
CA PRO A 245 25.36 3.88 -18.43
C PRO A 245 25.25 4.76 -17.18
N LYS A 246 24.18 5.55 -17.07
CA LYS A 246 23.88 6.34 -15.88
C LYS A 246 23.84 5.41 -14.66
N GLN A 247 24.84 5.53 -13.81
CA GLN A 247 24.84 5.01 -12.45
C GLN A 247 23.56 5.56 -11.79
N ILE A 248 22.57 4.70 -11.57
CA ILE A 248 21.42 5.06 -10.74
C ILE A 248 21.97 5.09 -9.31
N SER A 249 22.53 6.24 -8.96
CA SER A 249 22.63 6.68 -7.58
C SER A 249 21.23 6.54 -7.02
N ILE A 250 21.02 5.53 -6.16
CA ILE A 250 19.88 5.51 -5.27
C ILE A 250 20.10 6.73 -4.38
N SER A 251 19.48 7.83 -4.80
CA SER A 251 19.59 9.11 -4.13
C SER A 251 19.35 8.88 -2.65
N THR A 252 20.38 9.18 -1.87
CA THR A 252 20.41 9.27 -0.40
C THR A 252 19.49 10.40 0.12
N ALA A 253 18.36 10.62 -0.56
CA ALA A 253 17.30 11.56 -0.24
C ALA A 253 16.02 10.86 0.26
N LEU A 254 15.96 9.52 0.26
CA LEU A 254 14.87 8.77 0.92
C LEU A 254 15.13 8.47 2.40
N SER A 255 16.32 8.77 2.93
CA SER A 255 16.72 8.48 4.32
C SER A 255 16.26 9.53 5.34
N THR A 256 15.46 10.53 4.98
CA THR A 256 14.96 11.55 5.93
C THR A 256 13.46 11.47 6.22
N MET A 257 12.81 10.34 5.93
CA MET A 257 11.48 10.04 6.48
C MET A 257 11.58 8.86 7.42
N VAL A 258 11.81 9.15 8.70
CA VAL A 258 11.48 8.24 9.79
C VAL A 258 10.01 7.81 9.58
N GLY A 259 9.79 6.57 9.14
CA GLY A 259 8.48 5.92 9.14
C GLY A 259 7.80 5.61 7.79
N ILE A 260 8.42 5.84 6.62
CA ILE A 260 7.90 5.27 5.35
C ILE A 260 8.79 4.10 4.93
N PRO A 261 8.31 2.86 5.01
CA PRO A 261 9.07 1.71 4.55
C PRO A 261 9.46 1.84 3.06
N PRO A 262 10.71 1.52 2.68
CA PRO A 262 11.20 1.60 1.30
C PRO A 262 10.33 0.89 0.24
N PHE A 263 9.54 -0.10 0.64
CA PHE A 263 8.64 -0.83 -0.26
C PHE A 263 7.37 -0.06 -0.66
N LEU A 264 6.92 0.92 0.14
CA LEU A 264 5.86 1.83 -0.29
C LEU A 264 6.35 2.64 -1.50
N ALA A 265 7.61 3.09 -1.50
CA ALA A 265 8.20 3.74 -2.65
C ALA A 265 8.27 2.82 -3.89
N LEU A 266 8.50 1.51 -3.70
CA LEU A 266 8.46 0.52 -4.79
C LEU A 266 7.05 0.36 -5.37
N ILE A 267 6.01 0.22 -4.53
CA ILE A 267 4.61 0.08 -4.99
C ILE A 267 4.13 1.35 -5.68
N TYR A 268 4.47 2.53 -5.15
CA TYR A 268 4.16 3.81 -5.78
C TYR A 268 4.85 3.97 -7.15
N LYS A 269 6.11 3.52 -7.28
CA LYS A 269 6.87 3.62 -8.53
C LYS A 269 6.38 2.63 -9.59
N VAL A 270 6.01 1.41 -9.21
CA VAL A 270 5.52 0.37 -10.13
C VAL A 270 4.11 0.68 -10.67
N ASN A 271 3.20 1.19 -9.84
CA ASN A 271 1.86 1.58 -10.30
C ASN A 271 1.86 2.78 -11.28
N ILE A 272 2.94 3.56 -11.33
CA ILE A 272 3.13 4.66 -12.31
C ILE A 272 3.71 4.14 -13.63
N ILE A 273 4.51 3.08 -13.61
CA ILE A 273 5.21 2.56 -14.81
C ILE A 273 4.29 1.66 -15.66
N TYR A 274 3.27 1.05 -15.06
CA TYR A 274 2.34 0.14 -15.74
C TYR A 274 0.94 0.72 -15.96
N THR A 275 0.77 2.05 -15.91
CA THR A 275 -0.39 2.75 -16.49
C THR A 275 0.08 3.67 -17.61
#